data_AF-A0A9D8BRK3-F1
#
_entry.id   AF-A0A9D8BRK3-F1
#
_cell.length_a   1.000
_cell.length_b   1.000
_cell.length_c   1.000
_cell.angle_alpha   90.00
_cell.angle_beta   90.00
_cell.angle_gamma   90.00
#
_symmetry.space_group_name_H-M   'P 1'
#
loop_
_entity.id
_entity.type
_entity.pdbx_description
1 polymer ?
#
loop_
_entity_poly.entity_id
_entity_poly.type
_entity_poly.pdbx_seq_one_letter_code
_entity_poly.pdbx_strand_id
1 'polypeptide(L)'
;MLLSIAAVGAQSRMVPHIRGIEAFQHFFDASGHIDISALEKRDGSCLRRELILRFLVLSAVLDQGPDIVGVGQLLVEVTNDLYRNEVRFVHNPSALFSELGIAIDQIIKQHTSIKEIRSEIWARENQSSPARYNLFLDGTKQALCYVVFRWGVPLALPLLLERDEPDDNLKPSVLFRHLKQWRSAEEMSLQLKNHERYGLGKAIGHKACHLFAKWAVSSFSLLSDGRPNWGRFSFEAPFDSNAGRVLWRTGFFLQWANESDYRERKVVQPGAGKGGVNYIRVTNIRGMRSRTGLPA
;
A
#
# COMPACT_ATOMS: atom_id res chain seq x y z
N MET A 1 -18.61 1.02 17.70
CA MET A 1 -18.83 1.34 16.27
C MET A 1 -17.59 1.14 15.38
N LEU A 2 -16.45 1.80 15.62
CA LEU A 2 -15.25 1.63 14.77
C LEU A 2 -14.74 0.18 14.71
N LEU A 3 -14.75 -0.54 15.84
CA LEU A 3 -14.44 -1.98 15.87
C LEU A 3 -15.41 -2.81 15.04
N SER A 4 -16.71 -2.45 15.04
CA SER A 4 -17.75 -3.12 14.25
C SER A 4 -17.56 -2.87 12.74
N ILE A 5 -17.25 -1.62 12.35
CA ILE A 5 -16.91 -1.28 10.96
C ILE A 5 -15.65 -2.05 10.53
N ALA A 6 -14.64 -2.11 11.38
CA ALA A 6 -13.42 -2.86 11.12
C ALA A 6 -13.66 -4.38 11.06
N ALA A 7 -14.64 -4.91 11.78
CA ALA A 7 -15.04 -6.31 11.72
C ALA A 7 -15.71 -6.64 10.38
N VAL A 8 -16.63 -5.79 9.91
CA VAL A 8 -17.23 -5.92 8.56
C VAL A 8 -16.14 -5.82 7.49
N GLY A 9 -15.28 -4.80 7.57
CA GLY A 9 -14.14 -4.67 6.65
C GLY A 9 -13.14 -5.83 6.71
N ALA A 10 -13.16 -6.63 7.78
CA ALA A 10 -12.32 -7.83 7.88
C ALA A 10 -12.80 -8.98 6.99
N GLN A 11 -14.11 -9.03 6.73
CA GLN A 11 -14.74 -10.08 5.92
C GLN A 11 -14.58 -9.82 4.43
N SER A 12 -14.34 -8.58 4.03
CA SER A 12 -14.18 -8.15 2.62
C SER A 12 -12.78 -7.59 2.35
N ARG A 13 -11.74 -8.17 2.97
CA ARG A 13 -10.36 -7.69 2.81
C ARG A 13 -9.87 -7.93 1.39
N MET A 14 -9.59 -6.85 0.67
CA MET A 14 -8.72 -6.91 -0.50
C MET A 14 -7.25 -6.90 -0.04
N VAL A 15 -6.51 -7.91 -0.47
CA VAL A 15 -5.07 -8.06 -0.23
C VAL A 15 -4.38 -8.40 -1.55
N PRO A 16 -3.09 -8.04 -1.74
CA PRO A 16 -2.34 -8.45 -2.91
C PRO A 16 -2.34 -9.97 -3.05
N HIS A 17 -2.43 -10.46 -4.29
CA HIS A 17 -2.49 -11.89 -4.61
C HIS A 17 -1.10 -12.54 -4.55
N ILE A 18 -0.40 -12.41 -3.41
CA ILE A 18 0.97 -12.91 -3.20
C ILE A 18 1.06 -14.42 -3.43
N ARG A 19 0.00 -15.16 -3.11
CA ARG A 19 -0.08 -16.61 -3.36
C ARG A 19 -0.08 -16.97 -4.85
N GLY A 20 -0.45 -16.04 -5.73
CA GLY A 20 -0.37 -16.21 -7.17
C GLY A 20 1.06 -16.20 -7.71
N ILE A 21 2.05 -15.84 -6.88
CA ILE A 21 3.46 -15.88 -7.24
C ILE A 21 3.97 -17.31 -7.05
N GLU A 22 4.36 -17.96 -8.13
CA GLU A 22 4.75 -19.38 -8.13
C GLU A 22 5.86 -19.66 -7.14
N ALA A 23 6.87 -18.80 -7.11
CA ALA A 23 8.01 -18.92 -6.22
C ALA A 23 7.71 -18.64 -4.75
N PHE A 24 6.52 -18.15 -4.39
CA PHE A 24 6.13 -17.93 -3.00
C PHE A 24 5.11 -18.96 -2.50
N GLN A 25 4.70 -19.93 -3.32
CA GLN A 25 3.66 -20.89 -2.93
C GLN A 25 4.00 -21.64 -1.63
N HIS A 26 5.27 -21.99 -1.42
CA HIS A 26 5.76 -22.66 -0.20
C HIS A 26 5.89 -21.74 1.03
N PHE A 27 5.50 -20.47 0.91
CA PHE A 27 5.35 -19.56 2.06
C PHE A 27 3.97 -19.69 2.72
N PHE A 28 3.04 -20.38 2.07
CA PHE A 28 1.67 -20.55 2.52
C PHE A 28 1.42 -21.99 3.01
N ASP A 29 0.56 -22.13 4.01
CA ASP A 29 0.07 -23.42 4.49
C ASP A 29 -1.00 -24.00 3.56
N ALA A 30 -1.47 -25.22 3.86
CA ALA A 30 -2.50 -25.91 3.09
C ALA A 30 -3.85 -25.15 3.06
N SER A 31 -4.10 -24.28 4.04
CA SER A 31 -5.30 -23.43 4.09
C SER A 31 -5.13 -22.12 3.30
N GLY A 32 -3.94 -21.87 2.75
CA GLY A 32 -3.62 -20.70 1.96
C GLY A 32 -3.26 -19.46 2.80
N HIS A 33 -3.03 -19.61 4.10
CA HIS A 33 -2.52 -18.54 4.95
C HIS A 33 -0.99 -18.56 4.97
N ILE A 34 -0.36 -17.43 5.26
CA ILE A 34 1.10 -17.37 5.43
C ILE A 34 1.49 -18.27 6.62
N ASP A 35 2.45 -19.16 6.41
CA ASP A 35 3.05 -19.94 7.49
C ASP A 35 3.96 -19.01 8.32
N ILE A 36 3.39 -18.48 9.40
CA ILE A 36 4.08 -17.58 10.34
C ILE A 36 5.35 -18.22 10.92
N SER A 37 5.32 -19.54 11.15
CA SER A 37 6.47 -20.28 11.71
C SER A 37 7.65 -20.35 10.75
N ALA A 38 7.39 -20.21 9.44
CA ALA A 38 8.40 -20.26 8.40
C ALA A 38 8.94 -18.89 7.98
N LEU A 39 8.42 -17.78 8.50
CA LEU A 39 8.81 -16.43 8.08
C LEU A 39 10.30 -16.11 8.29
N GLU A 40 10.92 -16.74 9.29
CA GLU A 40 12.36 -16.59 9.61
C GLU A 40 13.25 -17.58 8.86
N LYS A 41 12.68 -18.46 8.02
CA LYS A 41 13.48 -19.33 7.15
C LYS A 41 14.07 -18.50 6.01
N ARG A 42 15.27 -18.90 5.56
CA ARG A 42 15.88 -18.31 4.37
C ARG A 42 15.22 -18.81 3.09
N ASP A 43 15.21 -17.94 2.09
CA ASP A 43 14.96 -18.25 0.69
C ASP A 43 15.93 -17.41 -0.15
N GLY A 44 16.92 -18.08 -0.75
CA GLY A 44 18.12 -17.41 -1.26
C GLY A 44 18.87 -16.66 -0.16
N SER A 45 19.23 -15.40 -0.43
CA SER A 45 19.94 -14.53 0.51
C SER A 45 19.03 -13.87 1.56
N CYS A 46 17.71 -13.95 1.40
CA CYS A 46 16.74 -13.20 2.21
C CYS A 46 15.94 -14.11 3.16
N LEU A 47 15.33 -13.53 4.19
CA LEU A 47 14.24 -14.20 4.92
C LEU A 47 12.96 -14.17 4.10
N ARG A 48 12.08 -15.17 4.29
CA ARG A 48 10.76 -15.17 3.63
C ARG A 48 9.94 -13.92 4.00
N ARG A 49 10.01 -13.48 5.25
CA ARG A 49 9.40 -12.22 5.71
C ARG A 49 9.85 -11.01 4.89
N GLU A 50 11.16 -10.91 4.64
CA GLU A 50 11.77 -9.83 3.87
C GLU A 50 11.22 -9.80 2.43
N LEU A 51 11.15 -10.96 1.78
CA LEU A 51 10.63 -11.08 0.40
C LEU A 51 9.17 -10.65 0.28
N ILE A 52 8.34 -11.05 1.25
CA ILE A 52 6.92 -10.65 1.29
C ILE A 52 6.82 -9.13 1.51
N LEU A 53 7.63 -8.54 2.41
CA LEU A 53 7.64 -7.09 2.62
C LEU A 53 8.07 -6.34 1.36
N ARG A 54 9.13 -6.78 0.67
CA ARG A 54 9.59 -6.18 -0.60
C ARG A 54 8.47 -6.20 -1.65
N PHE A 55 7.78 -7.33 -1.81
CA PHE A 55 6.65 -7.45 -2.73
C PHE A 55 5.46 -6.57 -2.33
N LEU A 56 5.17 -6.45 -1.04
CA LEU A 56 4.09 -5.59 -0.53
C LEU A 56 4.37 -4.09 -0.72
N VAL A 57 5.63 -3.65 -0.56
CA VAL A 57 6.03 -2.28 -0.86
C VAL A 57 5.81 -1.97 -2.33
N LEU A 58 6.26 -2.86 -3.23
CA LEU A 58 6.02 -2.73 -4.67
C LEU A 58 4.51 -2.71 -4.97
N SER A 59 3.75 -3.64 -4.40
CA SER A 59 2.28 -3.68 -4.55
C SER A 59 1.63 -2.35 -4.18
N ALA A 60 2.04 -1.73 -3.07
CA ALA A 60 1.46 -0.49 -2.60
C ALA A 60 1.80 0.69 -3.50
N VAL A 61 3.00 0.70 -4.08
CA VAL A 61 3.39 1.69 -5.09
C VAL A 61 2.54 1.56 -6.35
N LEU A 62 2.30 0.34 -6.82
CA LEU A 62 1.54 0.09 -8.05
C LEU A 62 0.03 0.28 -7.88
N ASP A 63 -0.52 -0.01 -6.70
CA ASP A 63 -1.97 0.09 -6.35
C ASP A 63 -2.48 1.55 -6.21
N GLN A 64 -1.96 2.43 -7.05
CA GLN A 64 -2.43 3.80 -7.26
C GLN A 64 -3.15 3.93 -8.61
N GLY A 65 -3.37 2.79 -9.30
CA GLY A 65 -3.87 2.73 -10.66
C GLY A 65 -5.39 2.86 -10.78
N PRO A 66 -5.89 3.07 -12.01
CA PRO A 66 -7.32 3.24 -12.25
C PRO A 66 -8.12 1.93 -12.08
N ASP A 67 -7.44 0.78 -12.01
CA ASP A 67 -8.04 -0.55 -11.89
C ASP A 67 -7.16 -1.45 -11.02
N ILE A 68 -7.52 -1.54 -9.74
CA ILE A 68 -6.78 -2.30 -8.71
C ILE A 68 -6.63 -3.77 -9.12
N VAL A 69 -7.67 -4.37 -9.71
CA VAL A 69 -7.65 -5.79 -10.08
C VAL A 69 -6.70 -6.01 -11.26
N GLY A 70 -6.75 -5.15 -12.27
CA GLY A 70 -5.84 -5.23 -13.42
C GLY A 70 -4.39 -4.96 -13.04
N VAL A 71 -4.13 -4.02 -12.13
CA VAL A 71 -2.79 -3.77 -11.58
C VAL A 71 -2.29 -4.97 -10.78
N GLY A 72 -3.13 -5.59 -9.96
CA GLY A 72 -2.80 -6.79 -9.21
C GLY A 72 -2.42 -7.96 -10.10
N GLN A 73 -3.20 -8.18 -11.17
CA GLN A 73 -2.88 -9.19 -12.19
C GLN A 73 -1.56 -8.88 -12.88
N LEU A 74 -1.34 -7.63 -13.32
CA LEU A 74 -0.10 -7.22 -13.98
C LEU A 74 1.11 -7.53 -13.12
N LEU A 75 1.07 -7.17 -11.84
CA LEU A 75 2.18 -7.42 -10.92
C LEU A 75 2.46 -8.92 -10.76
N VAL A 76 1.43 -9.76 -10.57
CA VAL A 76 1.61 -11.21 -10.40
C VAL A 76 2.15 -11.86 -11.68
N GLU A 77 1.54 -11.60 -12.82
CA GLU A 77 1.92 -12.21 -14.10
C GLU A 77 3.34 -11.80 -14.52
N VAL A 78 3.67 -10.52 -14.40
CA VAL A 78 5.04 -10.04 -14.66
C VAL A 78 6.03 -10.66 -13.67
N THR A 79 5.66 -10.82 -12.40
CA THR A 79 6.55 -11.45 -11.41
C THR A 79 6.86 -12.89 -11.78
N ASN A 80 5.84 -13.67 -12.14
CA ASN A 80 6.01 -15.06 -12.56
C ASN A 80 6.83 -15.16 -13.85
N ASP A 81 6.52 -14.36 -14.87
CA ASP A 81 7.27 -14.36 -16.14
C ASP A 81 8.73 -13.97 -15.92
N LEU A 82 9.02 -12.96 -15.11
CA LEU A 82 10.40 -12.60 -14.79
C LEU A 82 11.14 -13.70 -14.04
N TYR A 83 10.48 -14.36 -13.09
CA TYR A 83 11.10 -15.47 -12.34
C TYR A 83 11.37 -16.70 -13.20
N ARG A 84 10.49 -17.02 -14.15
CA ARG A 84 10.71 -18.07 -15.15
C ARG A 84 11.87 -17.73 -16.10
N ASN A 85 12.14 -16.45 -16.33
CA ASN A 85 13.32 -15.94 -17.04
C ASN A 85 14.51 -15.68 -16.09
N GLU A 86 14.51 -16.26 -14.89
CA GLU A 86 15.56 -16.15 -13.88
C GLU A 86 15.83 -14.73 -13.33
N VAL A 87 15.00 -13.75 -13.68
CA VAL A 87 15.04 -12.39 -13.14
C VAL A 87 14.31 -12.34 -11.79
N ARG A 88 14.97 -12.84 -10.75
CA ARG A 88 14.42 -12.94 -9.38
C ARG A 88 14.45 -11.60 -8.63
N PHE A 89 13.83 -10.57 -9.18
CA PHE A 89 14.01 -9.18 -8.72
C PHE A 89 13.58 -8.89 -7.27
N VAL A 90 12.68 -9.68 -6.66
CA VAL A 90 12.34 -9.48 -5.23
C VAL A 90 13.44 -10.03 -4.33
N HIS A 91 14.09 -11.13 -4.74
CA HIS A 91 15.24 -11.72 -4.03
C HIS A 91 16.50 -10.88 -4.23
N ASN A 92 16.75 -10.47 -5.47
CA ASN A 92 17.86 -9.61 -5.85
C ASN A 92 17.34 -8.38 -6.63
N PRO A 93 17.09 -7.24 -5.96
CA PRO A 93 16.61 -6.03 -6.62
C PRO A 93 17.48 -5.53 -7.77
N SER A 94 18.79 -5.79 -7.77
CA SER A 94 19.68 -5.37 -8.86
C SER A 94 19.37 -6.11 -10.18
N ALA A 95 18.75 -7.29 -10.10
CA ALA A 95 18.40 -8.07 -11.28
C ALA A 95 17.39 -7.32 -12.18
N LEU A 96 16.45 -6.56 -11.62
CA LEU A 96 15.53 -5.75 -12.44
C LEU A 96 16.29 -4.73 -13.30
N PHE A 97 17.29 -4.07 -12.71
CA PHE A 97 18.05 -3.02 -13.38
C PHE A 97 19.04 -3.59 -14.40
N SER A 98 19.62 -4.75 -14.08
CA SER A 98 20.56 -5.45 -14.98
C SER A 98 19.82 -6.00 -16.20
N GLU A 99 18.58 -6.45 -16.00
CA GLU A 99 17.72 -7.06 -17.03
C GLU A 99 16.57 -6.14 -17.44
N LEU A 100 16.80 -4.83 -17.47
CA LEU A 100 15.74 -3.83 -17.66
C LEU A 100 14.98 -4.01 -18.98
N GLY A 101 15.66 -4.46 -20.04
CA GLY A 101 15.04 -4.77 -21.33
C GLY A 101 13.98 -5.89 -21.20
N ILE A 102 14.36 -7.01 -20.58
CA ILE A 102 13.46 -8.14 -20.33
C ILE A 102 12.29 -7.69 -19.45
N ALA A 103 12.56 -6.90 -18.40
CA ALA A 103 11.52 -6.38 -17.51
C ALA A 103 10.49 -5.52 -18.25
N ILE A 104 10.95 -4.59 -19.09
CA ILE A 104 10.09 -3.72 -19.89
C ILE A 104 9.24 -4.53 -20.86
N ASP A 105 9.84 -5.49 -21.56
CA ASP A 105 9.14 -6.31 -22.55
C ASP A 105 8.05 -7.16 -21.90
N GLN A 106 8.33 -7.79 -20.75
CA GLN A 106 7.31 -8.55 -20.01
C GLN A 106 6.20 -7.63 -19.50
N ILE A 107 6.51 -6.43 -19.01
CA ILE A 107 5.50 -5.47 -18.55
C ILE A 107 4.60 -5.01 -19.71
N ILE A 108 5.15 -4.73 -20.88
CA ILE A 108 4.37 -4.34 -22.08
C ILE A 108 3.48 -5.49 -22.55
N LYS A 109 4.03 -6.71 -22.61
CA LYS A 109 3.30 -7.92 -23.01
C LYS A 109 2.10 -8.14 -22.09
N GLN A 110 2.33 -8.17 -20.78
CA GLN A 110 1.27 -8.42 -19.80
C GLN A 110 0.26 -7.26 -19.73
N HIS A 111 0.71 -6.01 -19.85
CA HIS A 111 -0.18 -4.86 -19.97
C HIS A 111 -1.14 -5.00 -21.16
N THR A 112 -0.63 -5.39 -22.32
CA THR A 112 -1.44 -5.58 -23.53
C THR A 112 -2.45 -6.71 -23.35
N SER A 113 -2.02 -7.87 -22.85
CA SER A 113 -2.91 -9.01 -22.63
C SER A 113 -4.02 -8.71 -21.62
N ILE A 114 -3.71 -8.04 -20.51
CA ILE A 114 -4.72 -7.66 -19.51
C ILE A 114 -5.68 -6.62 -20.08
N LYS A 115 -5.19 -5.69 -20.91
CA LYS A 115 -6.03 -4.68 -21.56
C LYS A 115 -7.07 -5.29 -22.50
N GLU A 116 -6.73 -6.35 -23.23
CA GLU A 116 -7.67 -7.08 -24.08
C GLU A 116 -8.84 -7.66 -23.27
N ILE A 117 -8.58 -8.12 -22.05
CA ILE A 117 -9.58 -8.76 -21.19
C ILE A 117 -10.39 -7.73 -20.38
N ARG A 118 -9.72 -6.71 -19.84
CA ARG A 118 -10.30 -5.84 -18.79
C ARG A 118 -10.81 -4.49 -19.27
N SER A 119 -10.38 -4.02 -20.43
CA SER A 119 -10.68 -2.63 -20.85
C SER A 119 -12.18 -2.35 -20.98
N GLU A 120 -12.97 -3.31 -21.47
CA GLU A 120 -14.42 -3.20 -21.56
C GLU A 120 -15.11 -3.21 -20.20
N ILE A 121 -14.66 -4.11 -19.31
CA ILE A 121 -15.19 -4.23 -17.94
C ILE A 121 -14.98 -2.91 -17.19
N TRP A 122 -13.73 -2.42 -17.20
CA TRP A 122 -13.37 -1.16 -16.56
C TRP A 122 -14.14 0.02 -17.16
N ALA A 123 -14.26 0.10 -18.48
CA ALA A 123 -14.97 1.17 -19.15
C ALA A 123 -16.45 1.23 -18.73
N ARG A 124 -17.11 0.08 -18.63
CA ARG A 124 -18.50 -0.03 -18.16
C ARG A 124 -18.64 0.39 -16.70
N GLU A 125 -17.75 -0.08 -15.82
CA GLU A 125 -17.77 0.25 -14.38
C GLU A 125 -17.49 1.72 -14.09
N ASN A 126 -16.70 2.38 -14.94
CA ASN A 126 -16.25 3.76 -14.76
C ASN A 126 -16.93 4.77 -15.69
N GLN A 127 -17.97 4.36 -16.44
CA GLN A 127 -18.66 5.20 -17.44
C GLN A 127 -17.67 5.90 -18.40
N SER A 128 -16.69 5.15 -18.89
CA SER A 128 -15.58 5.63 -19.71
C SER A 128 -15.51 4.84 -21.03
N SER A 129 -14.42 5.00 -21.80
CA SER A 129 -14.17 4.23 -23.03
C SER A 129 -13.02 3.23 -22.86
N PRO A 130 -13.08 2.03 -23.47
CA PRO A 130 -12.00 1.03 -23.39
C PRO A 130 -10.63 1.57 -23.84
N ALA A 131 -10.63 2.49 -24.81
CA ALA A 131 -9.42 3.14 -25.32
C ALA A 131 -8.64 3.91 -24.24
N ARG A 132 -9.32 4.41 -23.20
CA ARG A 132 -8.71 5.12 -22.06
C ARG A 132 -8.12 4.18 -21.01
N TYR A 133 -8.39 2.88 -21.09
CA TYR A 133 -7.83 1.90 -20.16
C TYR A 133 -6.31 1.81 -20.31
N ASN A 134 -5.62 1.98 -19.20
CA ASN A 134 -4.17 1.98 -19.11
C ASN A 134 -3.77 1.59 -17.68
N LEU A 135 -2.91 0.58 -17.53
CA LEU A 135 -2.43 0.19 -16.20
C LEU A 135 -1.24 1.03 -15.73
N PHE A 136 -0.58 1.75 -16.65
CA PHE A 136 0.49 2.65 -16.27
C PHE A 136 -0.07 3.90 -15.58
N LEU A 137 0.60 4.31 -14.51
CA LEU A 137 0.17 5.41 -13.64
C LEU A 137 0.35 6.79 -14.28
N ASP A 138 -0.37 7.79 -13.78
CA ASP A 138 -0.27 9.19 -14.18
C ASP A 138 -0.48 9.47 -15.68
N GLY A 139 -1.21 8.59 -16.37
CA GLY A 139 -1.48 8.72 -17.80
C GLY A 139 -0.25 8.51 -18.69
N THR A 140 0.86 7.99 -18.14
CA THR A 140 2.02 7.64 -18.96
C THR A 140 1.69 6.47 -19.89
N LYS A 141 2.25 6.49 -21.08
CA LYS A 141 2.17 5.37 -22.04
C LYS A 141 3.54 4.72 -22.25
N GLN A 142 4.58 5.27 -21.65
CA GLN A 142 5.96 4.83 -21.82
C GLN A 142 6.32 3.83 -20.72
N ALA A 143 6.54 2.58 -21.11
CA ALA A 143 6.93 1.52 -20.18
C ALA A 143 8.21 1.85 -19.43
N LEU A 144 9.25 2.39 -20.09
CA LEU A 144 10.52 2.73 -19.43
C LEU A 144 10.33 3.63 -18.19
N CYS A 145 9.56 4.71 -18.33
CA CYS A 145 9.28 5.63 -17.22
C CYS A 145 8.51 4.92 -16.11
N TYR A 146 7.50 4.13 -16.48
CA TYR A 146 6.73 3.33 -15.53
C TYR A 146 7.60 2.32 -14.78
N VAL A 147 8.47 1.56 -15.46
CA VAL A 147 9.36 0.58 -14.84
C VAL A 147 10.35 1.27 -13.91
N VAL A 148 11.12 2.24 -14.39
CA VAL A 148 12.15 2.90 -13.57
C VAL A 148 11.53 3.57 -12.34
N PHE A 149 10.41 4.27 -12.50
CA PHE A 149 9.82 5.05 -11.41
C PHE A 149 8.93 4.23 -10.48
N ARG A 150 8.06 3.36 -11.02
CA ARG A 150 7.05 2.64 -10.24
C ARG A 150 7.49 1.25 -9.80
N TRP A 151 8.44 0.62 -10.49
CA TRP A 151 9.05 -0.64 -10.07
C TRP A 151 10.45 -0.43 -9.49
N GLY A 152 11.28 0.36 -10.16
CA GLY A 152 12.67 0.60 -9.77
C GLY A 152 12.80 1.28 -8.42
N VAL A 153 12.08 2.38 -8.17
CA VAL A 153 12.17 3.11 -6.89
C VAL A 153 11.84 2.24 -5.66
N PRO A 154 10.72 1.49 -5.59
CA PRO A 154 10.47 0.63 -4.44
C PRO A 154 11.45 -0.54 -4.29
N LEU A 155 12.10 -0.99 -5.38
CA LEU A 155 13.15 -2.01 -5.33
C LEU A 155 14.52 -1.44 -4.98
N ALA A 156 14.77 -0.17 -5.29
CA ALA A 156 15.99 0.52 -4.91
C ALA A 156 16.08 0.71 -3.39
N LEU A 157 14.96 0.82 -2.69
CA LEU A 157 14.92 0.90 -1.22
C LEU A 157 15.62 -0.30 -0.55
N PRO A 158 15.16 -1.56 -0.70
CA PRO A 158 15.85 -2.70 -0.10
C PRO A 158 17.27 -2.88 -0.65
N LEU A 159 17.52 -2.56 -1.93
CA LEU A 159 18.88 -2.61 -2.50
C LEU A 159 19.85 -1.67 -1.78
N LEU A 160 19.42 -0.43 -1.51
CA LEU A 160 20.24 0.57 -0.84
C LEU A 160 20.46 0.20 0.62
N LEU A 161 19.41 -0.26 1.32
CA LEU A 161 19.53 -0.76 2.69
C LEU A 161 20.49 -1.94 2.80
N GLU A 162 20.49 -2.86 1.83
CA GLU A 162 21.41 -4.00 1.79
C GLU A 162 22.86 -3.58 1.55
N ARG A 163 23.09 -2.56 0.71
CA ARG A 163 24.42 -1.99 0.45
C ARG A 163 24.97 -1.20 1.64
N ASP A 164 24.09 -0.54 2.38
CA ASP A 164 24.45 0.25 3.56
C ASP A 164 24.61 -0.63 4.82
N GLU A 165 24.27 -1.92 4.79
CA GLU A 165 24.40 -2.84 5.91
C GLU A 165 25.78 -3.55 5.90
N PRO A 166 26.69 -3.25 6.85
CA PRO A 166 28.00 -3.87 6.91
C PRO A 166 27.98 -5.32 7.42
N ASP A 167 26.98 -5.73 8.20
CA ASP A 167 26.89 -7.11 8.72
C ASP A 167 26.08 -8.02 7.80
N ASP A 168 26.77 -8.96 7.15
CA ASP A 168 26.18 -9.95 6.25
C ASP A 168 25.10 -10.82 6.93
N ASN A 169 25.13 -10.98 8.25
CA ASN A 169 24.10 -11.71 8.98
C ASN A 169 22.78 -10.93 9.06
N LEU A 170 22.83 -9.61 8.92
CA LEU A 170 21.69 -8.71 9.05
C LEU A 170 21.07 -8.31 7.71
N LYS A 171 21.84 -8.44 6.61
CA LYS A 171 21.37 -8.26 5.21
C LYS A 171 20.05 -8.98 4.86
N PRO A 172 19.77 -10.21 5.33
CA PRO A 172 18.56 -10.94 4.95
C PRO A 172 17.24 -10.33 5.42
N SER A 173 17.29 -9.32 6.30
CA SER A 173 16.13 -8.71 6.96
C SER A 173 16.20 -7.18 6.99
N VAL A 174 16.96 -6.57 6.07
CA VAL A 174 17.24 -5.12 6.08
C VAL A 174 15.98 -4.26 5.99
N LEU A 175 15.03 -4.59 5.09
CA LEU A 175 13.78 -3.84 5.00
C LEU A 175 12.93 -4.07 6.24
N PHE A 176 12.83 -5.30 6.73
CA PHE A 176 12.13 -5.60 7.99
C PHE A 176 12.63 -4.74 9.15
N ARG A 177 13.95 -4.71 9.39
CA ARG A 177 14.56 -3.92 10.48
C ARG A 177 14.36 -2.42 10.27
N HIS A 178 14.59 -1.93 9.05
CA HIS A 178 14.37 -0.52 8.71
C HIS A 178 12.93 -0.08 8.96
N LEU A 179 11.94 -0.93 8.68
CA LEU A 179 10.53 -0.63 8.96
C LEU A 179 10.21 -0.71 10.46
N LYS A 180 10.82 -1.65 11.21
CA LYS A 180 10.55 -1.84 12.64
C LYS A 180 11.26 -0.87 13.58
N GLN A 181 12.25 -0.12 13.12
CA GLN A 181 13.00 0.82 13.97
C GLN A 181 12.16 2.00 14.48
N TRP A 182 11.04 2.31 13.81
CA TRP A 182 10.18 3.43 14.16
C TRP A 182 9.28 3.13 15.36
N ARG A 183 8.77 4.18 16.02
CA ARG A 183 7.98 4.03 17.26
C ARG A 183 6.61 3.42 17.02
N SER A 184 6.04 3.62 15.83
CA SER A 184 4.70 3.15 15.46
C SER A 184 4.58 2.84 13.97
N ALA A 185 3.52 2.12 13.61
CA ALA A 185 3.17 1.89 12.21
C ALA A 185 2.86 3.19 11.45
N GLU A 186 2.29 4.19 12.13
CA GLU A 186 2.05 5.52 11.56
C GLU A 186 3.35 6.24 11.22
N GLU A 187 4.32 6.25 12.16
CA GLU A 187 5.63 6.85 11.91
C GLU A 187 6.38 6.11 10.80
N MET A 188 6.34 4.79 10.80
CA MET A 188 6.90 3.96 9.71
C MET A 188 6.28 4.31 8.36
N SER A 189 4.96 4.54 8.29
CA SER A 189 4.28 4.94 7.06
C SER A 189 4.74 6.31 6.55
N LEU A 190 4.98 7.26 7.46
CA LEU A 190 5.51 8.57 7.11
C LEU A 190 6.95 8.47 6.61
N GLN A 191 7.78 7.67 7.27
CA GLN A 191 9.19 7.50 6.92
C GLN A 191 9.39 6.72 5.62
N LEU A 192 8.55 5.72 5.33
CA LEU A 192 8.54 5.04 4.04
C LEU A 192 8.37 6.03 2.87
N LYS A 193 7.65 7.13 3.07
CA LYS A 193 7.50 8.19 2.08
C LYS A 193 8.61 9.24 2.14
N ASN A 194 8.89 9.76 3.33
CA ASN A 194 9.55 11.05 3.51
C ASN A 194 10.99 10.95 4.04
N HIS A 195 11.47 9.75 4.39
CA HIS A 195 12.85 9.61 4.84
C HIS A 195 13.81 10.16 3.78
N GLU A 196 14.78 10.98 4.18
CA GLU A 196 15.63 11.72 3.24
C GLU A 196 16.39 10.80 2.27
N ARG A 197 17.01 9.74 2.79
CA ARG A 197 17.75 8.74 2.00
C ARG A 197 16.90 7.58 1.46
N TYR A 198 16.00 7.04 2.27
CA TYR A 198 15.27 5.79 2.00
C TYR A 198 13.79 5.99 1.62
N GLY A 199 13.30 7.22 1.62
CA GLY A 199 11.91 7.53 1.32
C GLY A 199 11.58 7.34 -0.15
N LEU A 200 10.42 6.77 -0.44
CA LEU A 200 9.94 6.55 -1.81
C LEU A 200 9.43 7.85 -2.47
N GLY A 201 9.32 8.96 -1.73
CA GLY A 201 9.05 10.29 -2.27
C GLY A 201 7.77 10.34 -3.12
N LYS A 202 7.90 10.71 -4.39
CA LYS A 202 6.78 10.78 -5.34
C LYS A 202 6.31 9.42 -5.85
N ALA A 203 7.10 8.36 -5.72
CA ALA A 203 6.70 7.03 -6.17
C ALA A 203 5.53 6.47 -5.34
N ILE A 204 5.37 6.93 -4.09
CA ILE A 204 4.28 6.50 -3.21
C ILE A 204 3.47 7.68 -2.64
N GLY A 205 2.15 7.55 -2.62
CA GLY A 205 1.26 8.49 -1.91
C GLY A 205 1.11 8.14 -0.43
N HIS A 206 0.65 9.09 0.41
CA HIS A 206 0.35 8.81 1.82
C HIS A 206 -0.67 7.69 2.00
N LYS A 207 -1.73 7.68 1.17
CA LYS A 207 -2.75 6.62 1.19
C LYS A 207 -2.15 5.24 0.92
N ALA A 208 -1.21 5.15 -0.02
CA ALA A 208 -0.51 3.91 -0.35
C ALA A 208 0.45 3.48 0.77
N CYS A 209 1.08 4.42 1.49
CA CYS A 209 1.87 4.09 2.68
C CYS A 209 1.01 3.48 3.79
N HIS A 210 -0.17 4.07 4.06
CA HIS A 210 -1.13 3.49 5.01
C HIS A 210 -1.69 2.15 4.53
N LEU A 211 -1.87 1.96 3.21
CA LEU A 211 -2.25 0.68 2.64
C LEU A 211 -1.17 -0.39 2.86
N PHE A 212 0.10 -0.04 2.64
CA PHE A 212 1.23 -0.90 2.99
C PHE A 212 1.23 -1.25 4.48
N ALA A 213 1.08 -0.26 5.37
CA ALA A 213 1.03 -0.50 6.81
C ALA A 213 -0.13 -1.42 7.20
N LYS A 214 -1.31 -1.24 6.60
CA LYS A 214 -2.44 -2.17 6.75
C LYS A 214 -2.05 -3.58 6.36
N TRP A 215 -1.41 -3.78 5.21
CA TRP A 215 -1.01 -5.11 4.77
C TRP A 215 0.05 -5.72 5.69
N ALA A 216 1.14 -5.00 5.96
CA ALA A 216 2.29 -5.49 6.70
C ALA A 216 2.00 -5.71 8.20
N VAL A 217 1.15 -4.88 8.81
CA VAL A 217 0.85 -4.97 10.25
C VAL A 217 -0.43 -5.76 10.52
N SER A 218 -1.50 -5.52 9.75
CA SER A 218 -2.81 -6.09 10.05
C SER A 218 -3.21 -7.28 9.18
N SER A 219 -2.99 -7.23 7.87
CA SER A 219 -3.49 -8.30 6.98
C SER A 219 -2.60 -9.54 7.05
N PHE A 220 -1.28 -9.34 7.01
CA PHE A 220 -0.28 -10.40 7.00
C PHE A 220 0.51 -10.51 8.29
N SER A 221 0.35 -9.56 9.22
CA SER A 221 1.00 -9.56 10.55
C SER A 221 2.52 -9.72 10.55
N LEU A 222 3.19 -9.28 9.48
CA LEU A 222 4.65 -9.38 9.28
C LEU A 222 5.44 -8.47 10.23
N LEU A 223 4.85 -7.33 10.60
CA LEU A 223 5.47 -6.31 11.47
C LEU A 223 4.77 -6.20 12.83
N SER A 224 3.72 -6.97 13.07
CA SER A 224 2.96 -6.93 14.33
C SER A 224 3.80 -7.52 15.47
N ASP A 225 3.77 -6.86 16.63
CA ASP A 225 4.44 -7.35 17.84
C ASP A 225 3.54 -7.29 19.09
N GLY A 226 2.23 -7.18 18.88
CA GLY A 226 1.23 -7.13 19.95
C GLY A 226 1.14 -5.78 20.69
N ARG A 227 2.09 -4.86 20.52
CA ARG A 227 1.99 -3.52 21.13
C ARG A 227 0.92 -2.68 20.42
N PRO A 228 0.20 -1.78 21.12
CA PRO A 228 -0.83 -0.94 20.51
C PRO A 228 -0.35 -0.14 19.29
N ASN A 229 0.89 0.35 19.33
CA ASN A 229 1.52 1.13 18.26
C ASN A 229 1.91 0.32 17.01
N TRP A 230 1.81 -1.01 17.09
CA TRP A 230 2.06 -1.97 16.02
C TRP A 230 0.91 -2.98 15.92
N GLY A 231 -0.25 -2.64 16.47
CA GLY A 231 -1.45 -3.46 16.43
C GLY A 231 -2.27 -3.21 15.16
N ARG A 232 -3.37 -3.96 15.05
CA ARG A 232 -4.32 -3.89 13.93
C ARG A 232 -4.86 -2.47 13.62
N PHE A 233 -4.89 -1.58 14.61
CA PHE A 233 -5.43 -0.22 14.52
C PHE A 233 -4.35 0.86 14.74
N SER A 234 -3.09 0.53 14.50
CA SER A 234 -1.93 1.36 14.84
C SER A 234 -1.58 2.47 13.83
N PHE A 235 -2.34 2.56 12.74
CA PHE A 235 -2.16 3.54 11.67
C PHE A 235 -3.49 4.24 11.39
N GLU A 236 -3.43 5.46 10.83
CA GLU A 236 -4.63 6.24 10.51
C GLU A 236 -5.50 5.46 9.50
N ALA A 237 -6.78 5.29 9.83
CA ALA A 237 -7.74 4.81 8.85
C ALA A 237 -7.91 5.89 7.77
N PRO A 238 -7.66 5.58 6.48
CA PRO A 238 -7.76 6.58 5.41
C PRO A 238 -9.23 6.87 5.11
N PHE A 239 -9.90 7.61 5.99
CA PHE A 239 -11.24 8.14 5.73
C PHE A 239 -11.13 9.20 4.64
N ASP A 240 -11.88 9.01 3.56
CA ASP A 240 -12.05 10.07 2.58
C ASP A 240 -12.96 11.17 3.14
N SER A 241 -12.97 12.32 2.46
CA SER A 241 -13.82 13.42 2.88
C SER A 241 -15.32 13.11 2.75
N ASN A 242 -15.72 12.10 1.96
CA ASN A 242 -17.12 11.73 1.77
C ASN A 242 -17.66 10.96 2.96
N ALA A 243 -16.97 9.89 3.36
CA ALA A 243 -17.24 9.12 4.57
C ALA A 243 -17.22 10.04 5.79
N GLY A 244 -16.25 10.95 5.85
CA GLY A 244 -16.24 12.01 6.84
C GLY A 244 -17.53 12.84 6.87
N ARG A 245 -18.00 13.31 5.72
CA ARG A 245 -19.23 14.13 5.63
C ARG A 245 -20.48 13.33 6.03
N VAL A 246 -20.53 12.04 5.74
CA VAL A 246 -21.58 11.14 6.21
C VAL A 246 -21.57 11.07 7.74
N LEU A 247 -20.41 10.79 8.34
CA LEU A 247 -20.26 10.74 9.81
C LEU A 247 -20.62 12.08 10.48
N TRP A 248 -20.32 13.21 9.82
CA TRP A 248 -20.77 14.52 10.29
C TRP A 248 -22.30 14.63 10.29
N ARG A 249 -22.94 14.29 9.16
CA ARG A 249 -24.40 14.41 8.99
C ARG A 249 -25.19 13.48 9.89
N THR A 250 -24.62 12.34 10.28
CA THR A 250 -25.26 11.42 11.24
C THR A 250 -25.09 11.87 12.70
N GLY A 251 -24.42 13.02 12.94
CA GLY A 251 -24.16 13.52 14.30
C GLY A 251 -23.05 12.77 15.04
N PHE A 252 -22.35 11.83 14.39
CA PHE A 252 -21.30 11.04 15.05
C PHE A 252 -20.19 11.92 15.62
N PHE A 253 -19.73 12.92 14.85
CA PHE A 253 -18.70 13.85 15.32
C PHE A 253 -19.17 14.73 16.48
N LEU A 254 -20.47 14.98 16.62
CA LEU A 254 -21.02 15.74 17.75
C LEU A 254 -20.94 14.97 19.09
N GLN A 255 -20.67 13.66 19.05
CA GLN A 255 -20.34 12.87 20.24
C GLN A 255 -18.90 13.09 20.72
N TRP A 256 -18.02 13.69 19.90
CA TRP A 256 -16.58 13.85 20.15
C TRP A 256 -16.19 15.30 20.51
N ALA A 257 -16.85 16.27 19.88
CA ALA A 257 -16.70 17.70 20.16
C ALA A 257 -17.95 18.45 19.70
N ASN A 258 -18.13 19.71 20.13
CA ASN A 258 -19.29 20.50 19.73
C ASN A 258 -19.00 21.30 18.45
N GLU A 259 -20.04 21.92 17.87
CA GLU A 259 -19.90 22.67 16.62
C GLU A 259 -18.94 23.87 16.73
N SER A 260 -18.84 24.51 17.90
CA SER A 260 -17.93 25.63 18.12
C SER A 260 -16.47 25.20 18.01
N ASP A 261 -16.10 24.06 18.60
CA ASP A 261 -14.77 23.46 18.48
C ASP A 261 -14.40 23.19 17.01
N TYR A 262 -15.39 22.73 16.23
CA TYR A 262 -15.21 22.44 14.82
C TYR A 262 -15.12 23.69 13.95
N ARG A 263 -15.79 24.79 14.32
CA ARG A 263 -15.62 26.09 13.65
C ARG A 263 -14.23 26.67 13.91
N GLU A 264 -13.74 26.60 15.15
CA GLU A 264 -12.37 27.04 15.50
C GLU A 264 -11.30 26.32 14.66
N ARG A 265 -11.45 25.00 14.48
CA ARG A 265 -10.57 24.17 13.64
C ARG A 265 -10.82 24.30 12.13
N LYS A 266 -11.73 25.18 11.70
CA LYS A 266 -12.15 25.33 10.29
C LYS A 266 -12.63 24.01 9.68
N VAL A 267 -13.21 23.11 10.48
CA VAL A 267 -13.88 21.89 10.00
C VAL A 267 -15.22 22.29 9.40
N VAL A 268 -15.98 23.15 10.08
CA VAL A 268 -17.16 23.83 9.53
C VAL A 268 -16.72 25.19 8.99
N GLN A 269 -16.95 25.44 7.71
CA GLN A 269 -16.58 26.67 7.01
C GLN A 269 -17.85 27.31 6.46
N PRO A 270 -18.47 28.26 7.19
CA PRO A 270 -19.68 28.92 6.75
C PRO A 270 -19.46 29.67 5.42
N GLY A 271 -20.41 29.57 4.51
CA GLY A 271 -20.35 30.28 3.21
C GLY A 271 -19.34 29.75 2.18
N ALA A 272 -18.44 28.84 2.56
CA ALA A 272 -17.37 28.35 1.69
C ALA A 272 -17.79 27.23 0.72
N GLY A 273 -19.03 26.76 0.81
CA GLY A 273 -19.60 25.73 -0.06
C GLY A 273 -20.19 26.29 -1.35
N LYS A 274 -20.41 25.40 -2.32
CA LYS A 274 -21.05 25.78 -3.60
C LYS A 274 -22.41 26.42 -3.34
N GLY A 275 -22.61 27.65 -3.82
CA GLY A 275 -23.85 28.40 -3.60
C GLY A 275 -23.96 29.08 -2.23
N GLY A 276 -22.84 29.32 -1.52
CA GLY A 276 -22.84 30.01 -0.23
C GLY A 276 -23.28 29.16 0.95
N VAL A 277 -23.39 27.84 0.77
CA VAL A 277 -23.71 26.90 1.85
C VAL A 277 -22.49 26.63 2.74
N ASN A 278 -22.71 26.04 3.92
CA ASN A 278 -21.60 25.63 4.78
C ASN A 278 -20.81 24.48 4.13
N TYR A 279 -19.49 24.60 4.11
CA TYR A 279 -18.60 23.52 3.67
C TYR A 279 -18.03 22.78 4.89
N ILE A 280 -18.03 21.45 4.82
CA ILE A 280 -17.44 20.60 5.86
C ILE A 280 -16.13 20.02 5.34
N ARG A 281 -15.01 20.48 5.91
CA ARG A 281 -13.66 20.00 5.65
C ARG A 281 -13.22 19.04 6.76
N VAL A 282 -13.74 17.83 6.71
CA VAL A 282 -13.54 16.79 7.75
C VAL A 282 -12.07 16.45 7.97
N THR A 283 -11.22 16.59 6.96
CA THR A 283 -9.77 16.36 7.11
C THR A 283 -9.11 17.25 8.15
N ASN A 284 -9.72 18.39 8.51
CA ASN A 284 -9.23 19.27 9.58
C ASN A 284 -9.50 18.72 11.00
N ILE A 285 -10.26 17.62 11.14
CA ILE A 285 -10.43 16.89 12.41
C ILE A 285 -9.16 16.12 12.78
N ARG A 286 -8.25 15.84 11.83
CA ARG A 286 -7.02 15.08 12.09
C ARG A 286 -6.20 15.68 13.23
N GLY A 287 -5.81 14.84 14.18
CA GLY A 287 -5.06 15.24 15.38
C GLY A 287 -5.87 15.98 16.44
N MET A 288 -7.18 16.15 16.24
CA MET A 288 -8.07 16.74 17.25
C MET A 288 -8.36 15.73 18.36
N ARG A 289 -8.09 16.10 19.61
CA ARG A 289 -8.46 15.29 20.79
C ARG A 289 -9.96 15.40 21.07
N SER A 290 -10.54 14.38 21.71
CA SER A 290 -11.93 14.44 22.20
C SER A 290 -12.06 15.55 23.23
N ARG A 291 -13.09 16.37 23.08
CA ARG A 291 -13.43 17.46 24.03
C ARG A 291 -14.67 17.14 24.84
N THR A 292 -15.49 16.19 24.39
CA THR A 292 -16.49 15.52 25.20
C THR A 292 -15.86 14.30 25.88
N GLY A 293 -16.26 14.02 27.12
CA GLY A 293 -15.98 12.72 27.74
C GLY A 293 -16.69 11.65 26.93
N LEU A 294 -15.95 10.69 26.39
CA LEU A 294 -16.56 9.55 25.72
C LEU A 294 -17.44 8.82 26.75
N PRO A 295 -18.69 8.46 26.41
CA PRO A 295 -19.48 7.59 27.28
C PRO A 295 -18.66 6.33 27.58
N ALA A 296 -18.65 5.93 28.86
CA ALA A 296 -17.99 4.71 29.32
C ALA A 296 -18.51 3.48 28.58
#